data_AF-A0ABC8U5E2-F1
#
_entry.id   AF-A0ABC8U5E2-F1
#
_cell.length_a   1.000
_cell.length_b   1.000
_cell.length_c   1.000
_cell.angle_alpha   90.00
_cell.angle_beta   90.00
_cell.angle_gamma   90.00
#
_symmetry.space_group_name_H-M   'P 1'
#
loop_
_entity.id
_entity.type
_entity.pdbx_description
1 polymer ?
#
loop_
_entity_poly.entity_id
_entity_poly.type
_entity_poly.pdbx_seq_one_letter_code
_entity_poly.pdbx_strand_id
1 'polypeptide(L)'
;EDRLTRTNSTVDVATKENLDKLVEIGERLLKKPVSRVNLKTGLAELVKNGGTNEDALKRFAKLLSDERKLRQQKLPSSYKGLK
;
A
#
# COMPACT_ATOMS: atom_id res chain seq x y z
N GLU A 1 -5.97 10.75 12.38
CA GLU A 1 -5.16 9.80 13.17
C GLU A 1 -4.97 8.49 12.40
N ASP A 2 -3.74 8.19 11.97
CA ASP A 2 -3.33 6.91 11.35
C ASP A 2 -2.78 5.90 12.39
N ARG A 3 -2.96 6.22 13.68
CA ARG A 3 -2.38 5.47 14.79
C ARG A 3 -3.31 4.35 15.23
N LEU A 4 -2.72 3.18 15.47
CA LEU A 4 -3.35 2.09 16.20
C LEU A 4 -3.40 2.46 17.69
N THR A 5 -4.46 2.07 18.40
CA THR A 5 -4.66 2.40 19.82
C THR A 5 -4.68 1.15 20.68
N ARG A 6 -4.03 1.20 21.85
CA ARG A 6 -4.05 0.17 22.91
C ARG A 6 -3.87 -1.26 22.35
N THR A 7 -4.92 -2.06 22.37
CA THR A 7 -4.91 -3.48 21.96
C THR A 7 -4.66 -3.66 20.47
N ASN A 8 -5.01 -2.67 19.65
CA ASN A 8 -4.69 -2.69 18.22
C ASN A 8 -3.21 -2.39 17.95
N SER A 9 -2.47 -1.82 18.92
CA SER A 9 -1.03 -1.52 18.76
C SER A 9 -0.10 -2.62 19.28
N THR A 10 -0.64 -3.60 20.00
CA THR A 10 0.11 -4.76 20.52
C THR A 10 0.15 -5.88 19.48
N VAL A 11 1.35 -6.39 19.20
CA VAL A 11 1.62 -7.37 18.13
C VAL A 11 1.25 -8.81 18.52
N ASP A 12 1.03 -9.09 19.80
CA ASP A 12 0.79 -10.40 20.41
C ASP A 12 -0.70 -10.71 20.68
N VAL A 13 -1.60 -9.74 20.47
CA VAL A 13 -3.04 -9.93 20.72
C VAL A 13 -3.76 -10.36 19.43
N ALA A 14 -3.84 -11.66 19.21
CA ALA A 14 -4.48 -12.27 18.05
C ALA A 14 -5.95 -12.72 18.31
N THR A 15 -6.69 -12.00 19.15
CA THR A 15 -8.12 -12.27 19.34
C THR A 15 -8.92 -11.89 18.10
N LYS A 16 -10.04 -12.59 17.83
CA LYS A 16 -10.88 -12.32 16.65
C LYS A 16 -11.32 -10.85 16.59
N GLU A 17 -11.83 -10.29 17.69
CA GLU A 17 -12.18 -8.86 17.77
C GLU A 17 -11.02 -7.94 17.38
N ASN A 18 -9.79 -8.25 17.78
CA ASN A 18 -8.66 -7.37 17.48
C ASN A 18 -8.31 -7.42 16.00
N LEU A 19 -8.33 -8.62 15.40
CA LEU A 19 -8.07 -8.81 13.98
C LEU A 19 -9.14 -8.14 13.10
N ASP A 20 -10.42 -8.30 13.44
CA ASP A 20 -11.52 -7.66 12.70
C ASP A 20 -11.40 -6.12 12.74
N LYS A 21 -11.03 -5.55 13.90
CA LYS A 21 -10.74 -4.11 14.02
C LYS A 21 -9.54 -3.67 13.20
N LEU A 22 -8.48 -4.48 13.11
CA LEU A 22 -7.31 -4.15 12.27
C LEU A 22 -7.68 -4.11 10.78
N VAL A 23 -8.55 -5.01 10.32
CA VAL A 23 -9.10 -4.97 8.95
C VAL A 23 -9.84 -3.67 8.70
N GLU A 24 -10.78 -3.29 9.59
CA GLU A 24 -11.55 -2.03 9.47
C GLU A 24 -10.61 -0.81 9.43
N ILE A 25 -9.57 -0.80 10.28
CA ILE A 25 -8.58 0.28 10.27
C ILE A 25 -7.86 0.34 8.92
N GLY A 26 -7.46 -0.80 8.37
CA GLY A 26 -6.83 -0.90 7.05
C GLY A 26 -7.71 -0.35 5.92
N GLU A 27 -8.98 -0.74 5.89
CA GLU A 27 -9.96 -0.23 4.90
C GLU A 27 -10.14 1.29 5.03
N ARG A 28 -10.20 1.81 6.25
CA ARG A 28 -10.26 3.26 6.48
C ARG A 28 -8.99 3.98 6.04
N LEU A 29 -7.80 3.38 6.22
CA LEU A 29 -6.53 3.95 5.77
C LEU A 29 -6.46 4.07 4.25
N LEU A 30 -7.09 3.16 3.50
CA LEU A 30 -7.17 3.25 2.04
C LEU A 30 -7.89 4.53 1.57
N LYS A 31 -8.93 4.96 2.30
CA LYS A 31 -9.72 6.17 1.96
C LYS A 31 -9.04 7.48 2.36
N LYS A 32 -7.97 7.43 3.16
CA LYS A 32 -7.27 8.64 3.61
C LYS A 32 -6.37 9.22 2.52
N PRO A 33 -6.10 10.54 2.56
CA PRO A 33 -5.15 11.16 1.64
C PRO A 33 -3.75 10.57 1.81
N VAL A 34 -3.00 10.52 0.71
CA VAL A 34 -1.61 10.05 0.72
C VAL A 34 -0.76 10.93 1.65
N SER A 35 0.00 10.30 2.52
CA SER A 35 1.02 10.94 3.34
C SER A 35 2.42 10.45 2.97
N ARG A 36 3.41 11.31 3.18
CA ARG A 36 4.82 11.03 2.96
C ARG A 36 5.60 11.39 4.22
N VAL A 37 6.58 10.57 4.58
CA VAL A 37 7.48 10.90 5.68
C VAL A 37 8.46 12.00 5.26
N ASN A 38 8.51 13.06 6.04
CA ASN A 38 9.55 14.07 5.95
C ASN A 38 10.82 13.52 6.59
N LEU A 39 11.87 13.30 5.80
CA LEU A 39 13.11 12.67 6.25
C LEU A 39 13.91 13.51 7.26
N LYS A 40 13.65 14.83 7.34
CA LYS A 40 14.32 15.72 8.31
C LYS A 40 13.63 15.68 9.67
N THR A 41 12.30 15.64 9.68
CA THR A 41 11.51 15.70 10.93
C THR A 41 11.03 14.33 11.41
N GLY A 42 11.07 13.31 10.55
CA GLY A 42 10.50 11.99 10.79
C GLY A 42 8.97 11.96 10.80
N LEU A 43 8.30 13.08 10.55
CA LEU A 43 6.84 13.18 10.63
C LEU A 43 6.18 12.87 9.28
N ALA A 44 4.97 12.29 9.35
CA ALA A 44 4.14 12.07 8.17
C ALA A 44 3.44 13.38 7.78
N GLU A 45 3.60 13.78 6.52
CA GLU A 45 3.03 14.99 5.93
C GLU A 45 2.12 14.64 4.76
N LEU A 46 0.99 15.34 4.63
CA LEU A 46 0.07 15.11 3.52
C LEU A 46 0.69 15.55 2.18
N VAL A 47 0.53 14.70 1.16
CA VAL A 47 0.94 15.02 -0.20
C VAL A 47 -0.20 15.78 -0.88
N LYS A 48 0.00 17.08 -1.13
CA LYS A 48 -0.96 17.90 -1.88
C LYS A 48 -1.24 17.27 -3.23
N ASN A 49 -2.53 17.16 -3.59
CA ASN A 49 -3.02 16.57 -4.84
C ASN A 49 -2.66 15.08 -5.05
N GLY A 50 -2.23 14.36 -4.01
CA GLY A 50 -1.88 12.94 -4.10
C GLY A 50 -3.08 11.99 -4.27
N GLY A 51 -4.30 12.47 -3.99
CA GLY A 51 -5.49 11.64 -3.89
C GLY A 51 -5.48 10.77 -2.64
N THR A 52 -6.24 9.67 -2.64
CA THR A 52 -6.28 8.70 -1.54
C THR A 52 -5.18 7.64 -1.66
N ASN A 53 -4.88 6.95 -0.57
CA ASN A 53 -3.98 5.78 -0.58
C ASN A 53 -4.46 4.69 -1.55
N GLU A 54 -5.78 4.47 -1.64
CA GLU A 54 -6.37 3.55 -2.61
C GLU A 54 -6.04 3.93 -4.05
N ASP A 55 -6.18 5.21 -4.41
CA ASP A 55 -5.87 5.70 -5.76
C ASP A 55 -4.39 5.55 -6.07
N ALA A 56 -3.52 5.85 -5.10
CA ALA A 56 -2.08 5.67 -5.23
C ALA A 56 -1.70 4.21 -5.46
N LEU A 57 -2.30 3.28 -4.71
CA LEU A 57 -2.08 1.84 -4.89
C LEU A 57 -2.57 1.33 -6.25
N LYS A 58 -3.73 1.81 -6.73
CA LYS A 58 -4.23 1.48 -8.09
C LYS A 58 -3.27 1.96 -9.18
N ARG A 59 -2.78 3.20 -9.05
CA ARG A 59 -1.76 3.76 -9.95
C ARG A 59 -0.48 2.92 -9.92
N PHE A 60 -0.02 2.53 -8.74
CA PHE A 60 1.19 1.71 -8.58
C PHE A 60 1.01 0.31 -9.18
N ALA A 61 -0.13 -0.34 -8.95
CA ALA A 61 -0.45 -1.63 -9.54
C ALA A 61 -0.45 -1.59 -11.07
N LYS A 62 -0.96 -0.50 -11.66
CA LYS A 62 -0.89 -0.28 -13.12
C LYS A 62 0.55 -0.17 -13.60
N LEU A 63 1.39 0.63 -12.94
CA LEU A 63 2.81 0.78 -13.30
C LEU A 63 3.54 -0.58 -13.28
N LEU A 64 3.33 -1.38 -12.23
CA LEU A 64 3.91 -2.71 -12.12
C LEU A 64 3.44 -3.66 -13.25
N SER A 65 2.16 -3.60 -13.59
CA SER A 65 1.56 -4.42 -14.65
C SER A 65 2.13 -4.06 -16.03
N ASP A 66 2.22 -2.76 -16.33
CA ASP A 66 2.72 -2.26 -17.60
C ASP A 66 4.22 -2.58 -17.76
N GLU A 67 5.01 -2.40 -16.70
CA GLU A 67 6.43 -2.75 -16.70
C GLU A 67 6.64 -4.28 -16.88
N ARG A 68 5.82 -5.11 -16.23
CA ARG A 68 5.86 -6.57 -16.43
C ARG A 68 5.59 -6.94 -17.89
N LYS A 69 4.62 -6.31 -18.54
CA LYS A 69 4.30 -6.53 -19.96
C LYS A 69 5.46 -6.07 -20.86
N LEU A 70 6.06 -4.93 -20.57
CA LEU A 70 7.20 -4.40 -21.32
C LEU A 70 8.38 -5.39 -21.28
N ARG A 71 8.71 -5.93 -20.09
CA ARG A 71 9.76 -6.96 -19.96
C ARG A 71 9.43 -8.24 -20.72
N GLN A 72 8.17 -8.66 -20.73
CA GLN A 72 7.72 -9.82 -21.51
C GLN A 72 7.78 -9.61 -23.02
N GLN A 73 7.56 -8.39 -23.51
CA GLN A 73 7.72 -8.07 -24.92
C GLN A 73 9.18 -8.08 -25.35
N LYS A 74 10.08 -7.56 -24.49
CA LYS A 74 11.53 -7.49 -24.72
C LYS A 74 12.25 -8.84 -24.56
N LEU A 75 11.59 -9.86 -24.01
CA LEU A 75 12.16 -11.21 -23.91
C LEU A 75 12.41 -11.75 -25.33
N PRO A 76 13.62 -12.29 -25.62
CA PRO A 76 13.88 -12.99 -26.86
C PRO A 76 12.88 -14.13 -27.08
N SER A 77 12.53 -14.40 -28.34
CA SER A 77 11.53 -15.43 -28.70
C SER A 77 11.82 -16.80 -28.06
N SER A 78 13.10 -17.12 -27.86
CA SER A 78 13.57 -18.36 -27.22
C SER A 78 13.15 -18.55 -25.76
N TYR A 79 12.71 -17.50 -25.05
CA TYR A 79 12.34 -17.56 -23.64
C TYR A 79 10.83 -17.33 -23.39
N LYS A 80 10.02 -17.13 -24.44
CA LYS A 80 8.60 -16.78 -24.28
C LYS A 80 7.68 -17.94 -23.84
N GLY A 81 8.16 -19.19 -23.90
CA GLY A 81 7.37 -20.41 -23.61
C GLY A 81 7.77 -21.21 -22.37
N LEU A 82 8.74 -20.75 -21.57
CA LEU A 82 9.26 -21.49 -20.40
C LEU A 82 8.49 -21.19 -19.09
N LYS A 83 7.16 -21.01 -19.16
CA LYS A 83 6.32 -20.76 -17.99
C LYS A 83 5.43 -21.94 -17.67
#